data_AF-A0A0F9RMA1-F1
#
_entry.id   AF-A0A0F9RMA1-F1
#
_cell.length_a   1.000
_cell.length_b   1.000
_cell.length_c   1.000
_cell.angle_alpha   90.00
_cell.angle_beta   90.00
_cell.angle_gamma   90.00
#
_symmetry.space_group_name_H-M   'P 1'
#
loop_
_entity.id
_entity.type
_entity.pdbx_description
1 polymer ?
#
loop_
_entity_poly.entity_id
_entity_poly.type
_entity_poly.pdbx_seq_one_letter_code
_entity_poly.pdbx_strand_id
1 'polypeptide(L)'
;MRFKKALEVIRDNLIHSPKQFALLMWPDSDGWKRIHKCGNGVSRGAMMPMVGGGLLGKLKAAGLIRAPWYDDYESYYQLTDKGQQTLKMTA
;
A
#
# COMPACT_ATOMS: atom_id res chain seq x y z
N MET A 1 7.64 -15.62 4.18
CA MET A 1 7.11 -14.65 5.18
C MET A 1 6.12 -13.69 4.49
N ARG A 2 4.95 -13.42 5.08
CA ARG A 2 3.73 -12.91 4.38
C ARG A 2 3.79 -11.45 3.86
N PHE A 3 4.84 -10.68 4.18
CA PHE A 3 4.88 -9.23 3.90
C PHE A 3 6.16 -8.70 3.21
N LYS A 4 7.14 -9.55 2.86
CA LYS A 4 8.45 -9.11 2.34
C LYS A 4 8.33 -8.11 1.18
N LYS A 5 7.64 -8.50 0.10
CA LYS A 5 7.41 -7.66 -1.09
C LYS A 5 6.78 -6.29 -0.74
N ALA A 6 5.84 -6.27 0.19
CA ALA A 6 5.18 -5.02 0.58
C ALA A 6 6.13 -4.06 1.30
N LEU A 7 7.02 -4.59 2.14
CA LEU A 7 8.03 -3.78 2.83
C LEU A 7 9.10 -3.27 1.86
N GLU A 8 9.51 -4.08 0.87
CA GLU A 8 10.42 -3.67 -0.21
C GLU A 8 9.83 -2.52 -1.03
N VAL A 9 8.57 -2.66 -1.46
CA VAL A 9 7.86 -1.61 -2.20
C VAL A 9 7.81 -0.30 -1.41
N ILE A 10 7.55 -0.35 -0.10
CA ILE A 10 7.53 0.86 0.75
C ILE A 10 8.94 1.44 0.97
N ARG A 11 9.98 0.60 1.06
CA ARG A 11 11.38 1.06 1.18
C ARG A 11 11.84 1.80 -0.08
N ASP A 12 11.49 1.25 -1.24
CA ASP A 12 12.06 1.68 -2.52
C ASP A 12 11.28 2.82 -3.19
N ASN A 13 10.09 3.17 -2.66
CA ASN A 13 9.20 4.15 -3.27
C ASN A 13 8.64 5.12 -2.23
N LEU A 14 8.49 6.39 -2.62
CA LEU A 14 7.74 7.38 -1.84
C LEU A 14 6.24 7.19 -2.10
N ILE A 15 5.58 6.47 -1.17
CA ILE A 15 4.18 6.09 -1.32
C ILE A 15 3.30 7.04 -0.53
N HIS A 16 2.47 7.81 -1.23
CA HIS A 16 1.57 8.79 -0.62
C HIS A 16 0.12 8.29 -0.52
N SER A 17 -0.24 7.25 -1.27
CA SER A 17 -1.63 6.77 -1.29
C SER A 17 -1.76 5.25 -1.41
N PRO A 18 -2.87 4.68 -0.90
CA PRO A 18 -3.22 3.28 -1.11
C PRO A 18 -3.33 2.86 -2.59
N LYS A 19 -3.74 3.78 -3.47
CA LYS A 19 -3.81 3.53 -4.92
C LYS A 19 -2.41 3.34 -5.51
N GLN A 20 -1.48 4.25 -5.19
CA GLN A 20 -0.09 4.16 -5.64
C GLN A 20 0.57 2.87 -5.13
N PHE A 21 0.36 2.55 -3.85
CA PHE A 21 0.84 1.28 -3.28
C PHE A 21 0.29 0.06 -4.03
N ALA A 22 -1.02 0.03 -4.30
CA ALA A 22 -1.64 -1.08 -5.01
C ALA A 22 -1.09 -1.24 -6.43
N LEU A 23 -0.80 -0.13 -7.12
CA LEU A 23 -0.23 -0.14 -8.47
C LEU A 23 1.17 -0.76 -8.47
N LEU A 24 2.01 -0.42 -7.49
CA LEU A 24 3.36 -0.99 -7.36
C LEU A 24 3.32 -2.47 -6.93
N MET A 25 2.39 -2.85 -6.07
CA MET A 25 2.25 -4.22 -5.58
C MET A 25 1.70 -5.18 -6.63
N TRP A 26 0.70 -4.74 -7.39
CA TRP A 26 -0.08 -5.56 -8.32
C TRP A 26 -0.39 -4.81 -9.62
N PRO A 27 0.62 -4.42 -10.41
CA PRO A 27 0.41 -3.64 -11.63
C PRO A 27 -0.47 -4.36 -12.65
N ASP A 28 -0.26 -5.67 -12.82
CA ASP A 28 -0.93 -6.48 -13.84
C ASP A 28 -2.23 -7.15 -13.35
N SER A 29 -2.72 -6.80 -12.16
CA SER A 29 -3.93 -7.42 -11.62
C SER A 29 -5.16 -7.10 -12.46
N ASP A 30 -5.92 -8.13 -12.84
CA ASP A 30 -7.24 -7.97 -13.48
C ASP A 30 -8.23 -7.17 -12.62
N GLY A 31 -7.96 -7.02 -11.32
CA GLY A 31 -8.71 -6.13 -10.45
C GLY A 31 -8.77 -4.68 -10.97
N TRP A 32 -7.74 -4.20 -11.67
CA TRP A 32 -7.74 -2.87 -12.29
C TRP A 32 -8.72 -2.74 -13.45
N LYS A 33 -9.04 -3.84 -14.14
CA LYS A 33 -9.96 -3.86 -15.29
C LYS A 33 -11.43 -3.93 -14.85
N ARG A 34 -11.69 -4.31 -13.60
CA ARG A 34 -13.05 -4.46 -13.06
C ARG A 34 -13.77 -3.12 -13.02
N ILE A 35 -14.98 -3.08 -13.57
CA ILE A 35 -15.85 -1.91 -13.59
C ILE A 35 -16.79 -1.98 -12.39
N HIS A 36 -16.89 -0.89 -11.65
CA HIS A 36 -17.79 -0.73 -10.51
C HIS A 36 -18.70 0.47 -10.76
N LYS A 37 -20.00 0.32 -10.50
CA LYS A 37 -20.94 1.45 -10.48
C LYS A 37 -20.65 2.31 -9.24
N CYS A 38 -20.49 3.61 -9.45
CA CYS A 38 -20.26 4.59 -8.40
C CYS A 38 -21.27 5.72 -8.58
N GLY A 39 -22.27 5.86 -7.70
CA GLY A 39 -23.27 6.94 -7.74
C GLY A 39 -23.82 7.22 -9.15
N ASN A 40 -23.30 8.26 -9.79
CA ASN A 40 -23.69 8.72 -11.13
C ASN A 40 -22.73 8.32 -12.28
N GLY A 41 -21.93 7.27 -12.11
CA GLY A 41 -20.97 6.83 -13.11
C GLY A 41 -20.39 5.45 -12.88
N VAL A 42 -19.33 5.14 -13.63
CA VAL A 42 -18.57 3.89 -13.50
C VAL A 42 -17.10 4.20 -13.30
N SER A 43 -16.46 3.46 -12.41
CA SER A 43 -15.03 3.54 -12.16
C SER A 43 -14.37 2.18 -12.39
N ARG A 44 -13.18 2.19 -12.98
CA ARG A 44 -12.36 0.98 -13.18
C ARG A 44 -11.33 0.86 -12.07
N GLY A 45 -11.16 -0.35 -11.56
CA GLY A 45 -10.15 -0.64 -10.54
C GLY A 45 -10.44 -0.02 -9.17
N ALA A 46 -11.68 0.43 -8.92
CA ALA A 46 -12.06 1.11 -7.67
C ALA A 46 -11.78 0.28 -6.40
N MET A 47 -11.76 -1.04 -6.51
CA MET A 47 -11.45 -1.94 -5.39
C MET A 47 -9.95 -2.05 -5.08
N MET A 48 -9.07 -1.79 -6.06
CA MET A 48 -7.63 -1.98 -5.88
C MET A 48 -7.02 -1.04 -4.82
N PRO A 49 -7.39 0.25 -4.75
CA PRO A 49 -7.02 1.11 -3.63
C PRO A 49 -7.48 0.59 -2.27
N MET A 50 -8.66 -0.05 -2.19
CA MET A 50 -9.15 -0.64 -0.94
C MET A 50 -8.34 -1.86 -0.52
N VAL A 51 -7.95 -2.71 -1.47
CA VAL A 51 -7.06 -3.85 -1.20
C VAL A 51 -5.69 -3.35 -0.73
N GLY A 52 -5.12 -2.34 -1.41
CA GLY A 52 -3.87 -1.70 -1.00
C GLY A 52 -3.96 -1.10 0.41
N GLY A 53 -5.02 -0.35 0.69
CA GLY A 53 -5.27 0.26 1.99
C GLY A 53 -5.44 -0.77 3.11
N GLY A 54 -6.15 -1.88 2.83
CA GLY A 54 -6.31 -2.98 3.77
C GLY A 54 -4.99 -3.66 4.14
N LEU A 55 -4.08 -3.82 3.17
CA LEU A 55 -2.73 -4.35 3.46
C LEU A 55 -1.88 -3.34 4.24
N LEU A 56 -1.88 -2.06 3.86
CA LEU A 56 -1.20 -0.99 4.60
C LEU A 56 -1.70 -0.90 6.05
N GLY A 57 -3.01 -1.02 6.27
CA GLY A 57 -3.62 -1.07 7.60
C GLY A 57 -3.10 -2.23 8.45
N LYS A 58 -2.95 -3.43 7.86
CA LYS A 58 -2.36 -4.59 8.55
C LYS A 58 -0.89 -4.38 8.90
N LEU A 59 -0.11 -3.80 8.00
CA LEU A 59 1.31 -3.49 8.25
C LEU A 59 1.47 -2.44 9.36
N LYS A 60 0.61 -1.42 9.37
CA LYS A 60 0.54 -0.41 10.43
C LYS A 60 0.17 -1.05 11.77
N ALA A 61 -0.87 -1.86 11.81
CA ALA A 61 -1.31 -2.56 13.02
C ALA A 61 -0.22 -3.51 13.57
N ALA A 62 0.58 -4.11 12.70
CA ALA A 62 1.73 -4.93 13.09
C ALA A 62 2.94 -4.12 13.57
N GLY A 63 2.89 -2.78 13.49
CA GLY A 63 3.96 -1.87 13.86
C GLY A 63 5.14 -1.88 12.89
N LEU A 64 4.93 -2.31 11.64
CA LEU A 64 6.00 -2.42 10.63
C LEU A 64 6.19 -1.13 9.84
N ILE A 65 5.14 -0.29 9.76
CA ILE A 65 5.16 0.97 9.03
C ILE A 65 4.47 2.10 9.82
N ARG A 66 4.86 3.34 9.52
CA ARG A 66 4.16 4.56 9.91
C ARG A 66 3.36 5.06 8.71
N ALA A 67 2.13 5.53 8.98
CA ALA A 67 1.29 6.14 7.96
C ALA A 67 1.61 7.64 7.82
N PRO A 68 1.43 8.22 6.63
CA PRO A 68 1.54 9.67 6.44
C PRO A 68 0.55 10.43 7.33
N TRP A 69 0.91 11.66 7.71
CA TRP A 69 0.02 12.58 8.40
C TRP A 69 -0.88 13.26 7.35
N TYR A 70 -2.18 13.35 7.63
CA TYR A 70 -3.14 13.88 6.66
C TYR A 70 -2.89 15.34 6.27
N ASP A 71 -2.25 16.12 7.14
CA ASP A 71 -1.97 17.54 6.93
C ASP A 71 -0.62 17.82 6.24
N ASP A 72 0.18 16.78 6.02
CA ASP A 72 1.50 16.89 5.39
C ASP A 72 1.49 16.21 4.01
N TYR A 73 1.31 17.01 2.96
CA TYR A 73 1.30 16.56 1.57
C TYR A 73 2.62 15.92 1.11
N GLU A 74 3.72 16.18 1.83
CA GLU A 74 5.03 15.56 1.58
C GLU A 74 5.21 14.26 2.36
N SER A 75 4.26 13.90 3.23
CA SER A 75 4.38 12.68 4.04
C SER A 75 4.06 11.42 3.23
N TYR A 76 4.86 10.38 3.45
CA TYR A 76 4.76 9.08 2.80
C TYR A 76 4.78 7.95 3.84
N TYR A 77 4.34 6.76 3.44
CA TYR A 77 4.48 5.57 4.29
C TYR A 77 5.96 5.26 4.51
N GLN A 78 6.34 5.05 5.77
CA GLN A 78 7.74 4.79 6.15
C GLN A 78 7.86 3.49 6.93
N LEU A 79 8.96 2.76 6.74
CA LEU A 79 9.28 1.61 7.58
C LEU A 79 9.63 2.06 9.00
N THR A 80 9.15 1.34 10.01
CA THR A 80 9.68 1.45 11.37
C THR A 80 10.97 0.64 11.51
N ASP A 81 11.69 0.80 12.62
CA ASP A 81 12.85 -0.04 12.94
C ASP A 81 12.50 -1.53 12.90
N LYS A 82 11.31 -1.89 13.43
CA LYS A 82 10.76 -3.25 13.36
C LYS A 82 10.50 -3.69 11.91
N GLY A 83 9.96 -2.81 11.08
CA GLY A 83 9.77 -3.06 9.65
C GLY A 83 11.10 -3.33 8.93
N GLN A 84 12.12 -2.53 9.20
CA GLN A 84 13.46 -2.71 8.63
C GLN A 84 14.12 -4.01 9.10
N GLN A 85 14.03 -4.35 10.39
CA GLN A 85 14.55 -5.60 10.93
C GLN A 85 13.86 -6.82 10.32
N THR A 86 12.53 -6.75 10.19
CA THR A 86 11.73 -7.81 9.53
C THR A 86 12.20 -8.05 8.10
N LEU A 87 12.52 -6.97 7.37
CA LEU A 87 13.03 -7.07 6.01
C LEU A 87 14.42 -7.74 5.96
N LYS A 88 15.33 -7.36 6.89
CA LYS A 88 16.68 -7.92 7.00
C LYS A 88 16.70 -9.40 7.39
N MET A 89 15.81 -9.82 8.30
CA MET A 89 15.69 -11.24 8.71
C MET A 89 15.15 -12.15 7.60
N THR A 90 14.62 -11.57 6.52
CA THR A 90 14.10 -12.31 5.37
C THR A 90 15.01 -12.22 4.14
N ALA A 91 16.17 -11.55 4.25
CA ALA A 91 17.21 -11.49 3.22
C ALA A 91 18.17 -12.67 3.40
#